data_AF-A0AAT9FII1-F1
#
_entry.id   AF-A0AAT9FII1-F1
#
_cell.length_a   1.000
_cell.length_b   1.000
_cell.length_c   1.000
_cell.angle_alpha   90.00
_cell.angle_beta   90.00
_cell.angle_gamma   90.00
#
_symmetry.space_group_name_H-M   'P 1'
#
loop_
_entity.id
_entity.type
_entity.pdbx_description
1 polymer ?
#
loop_
_entity_poly.entity_id
_entity_poly.type
_entity_poly.pdbx_seq_one_letter_code
_entity_poly.pdbx_strand_id
1 'polypeptide(L)'
;MKTILSAIIALCCLCSQSIAGGSVDLGQITKVLKTDPGLWKHLDSTLNFDAGGSATRLGRHWPHLGGARIGPYVIRVTSKSADKTPFELTVHCEQVFYDKDGKVLPMKNGEVTDEIIKNTVRVGEKVISVSLAPWKEEAEE
;
A
#
# COMPACT_ATOMS: atom_id res chain seq x y z
N MET A 1 -17.74 38.69 -29.15
CA MET A 1 -16.66 37.66 -29.15
C MET A 1 -15.74 37.80 -27.92
N LYS A 2 -16.29 37.90 -26.69
CA LYS A 2 -15.49 37.98 -25.45
C LYS A 2 -15.89 36.95 -24.38
N THR A 3 -16.96 36.18 -24.63
CA THR A 3 -17.49 35.18 -23.69
C THR A 3 -17.01 33.76 -23.98
N ILE A 4 -16.39 33.50 -25.13
CA ILE A 4 -15.92 32.16 -25.52
C ILE A 4 -14.54 31.85 -24.91
N LEU A 5 -13.74 32.86 -24.58
CA LEU A 5 -12.39 32.66 -24.03
C LEU A 5 -12.40 32.24 -22.55
N SER A 6 -13.45 32.57 -21.81
CA SER A 6 -13.57 32.25 -20.37
C SER A 6 -13.96 30.79 -20.09
N ALA A 7 -14.51 30.06 -21.08
CA ALA A 7 -14.93 28.68 -20.91
C ALA A 7 -13.76 27.67 -21.02
N ILE A 8 -12.71 28.01 -21.78
CA ILE A 8 -11.57 27.10 -22.03
C ILE A 8 -10.66 27.00 -20.80
N ILE A 9 -10.58 28.05 -19.98
CA ILE A 9 -9.74 28.07 -18.76
C ILE A 9 -10.37 27.25 -17.61
N ALA A 10 -11.70 27.15 -17.56
CA ALA A 10 -12.39 26.37 -16.52
C ALA A 10 -12.28 24.85 -16.72
N LEU A 11 -11.94 24.39 -17.93
CA LEU A 11 -11.84 22.96 -18.26
C LEU A 11 -10.50 22.33 -17.85
N CYS A 12 -9.46 23.14 -17.59
CA CYS A 12 -8.14 22.64 -17.19
C CYS A 12 -7.99 22.37 -15.68
N CYS A 13 -9.03 22.62 -14.87
CA CYS A 13 -8.99 22.46 -13.41
C CYS A 13 -9.67 21.18 -12.89
N LEU A 14 -10.03 20.25 -13.78
CA LEU A 14 -10.34 18.87 -13.39
C LEU A 14 -9.00 18.16 -13.14
N CYS A 15 -8.31 18.56 -12.07
CA CYS A 15 -7.17 17.83 -11.55
C CYS A 15 -7.67 16.46 -11.14
N SER A 16 -7.51 15.48 -12.02
CA SER A 16 -7.64 14.06 -11.70
C SER A 16 -6.88 13.85 -10.41
N GLN A 17 -7.58 13.38 -9.37
CA GLN A 17 -6.95 12.94 -8.16
C GLN A 17 -6.14 11.70 -8.53
N SER A 18 -4.91 11.95 -8.99
CA SER A 18 -3.87 10.96 -9.09
C SER A 18 -3.68 10.44 -7.67
N ILE A 19 -4.33 9.31 -7.37
CA ILE A 19 -3.97 8.48 -6.24
C ILE A 19 -2.60 7.92 -6.61
N ALA A 20 -1.57 8.73 -6.38
CA ALA A 20 -0.18 8.34 -6.46
C ALA A 20 0.11 7.43 -5.25
N GLY A 21 -0.59 6.29 -5.19
CA GLY A 21 -0.24 5.17 -4.33
C GLY A 21 1.19 4.79 -4.66
N GLY A 22 2.10 4.97 -3.71
CA GLY A 22 3.53 4.89 -4.00
C GLY A 22 3.87 3.48 -4.46
N SER A 23 4.34 3.34 -5.70
CA SER A 23 4.81 2.05 -6.23
C SER A 23 5.81 1.42 -5.26
N VAL A 24 5.63 0.13 -4.98
CA VAL A 24 6.44 -0.66 -4.06
C VAL A 24 6.93 -1.91 -4.79
N ASP A 25 8.15 -2.33 -4.50
CA ASP A 25 8.75 -3.55 -5.05
C ASP A 25 8.18 -4.80 -4.38
N LEU A 26 8.06 -5.91 -5.13
CA LEU A 26 7.62 -7.21 -4.62
C LEU A 26 8.46 -7.68 -3.42
N GLY A 27 9.75 -7.36 -3.38
CA GLY A 27 10.64 -7.67 -2.26
C GLY A 27 10.20 -7.05 -0.93
N GLN A 28 9.48 -5.92 -0.93
CA GLN A 28 8.92 -5.34 0.29
C GLN A 28 7.63 -6.05 0.69
N ILE A 29 6.74 -6.33 -0.27
CA ILE A 29 5.47 -7.03 -0.02
C ILE A 29 5.74 -8.45 0.51
N THR A 30 6.68 -9.17 -0.10
CA THR A 30 7.05 -10.53 0.29
C THR A 30 7.67 -10.59 1.69
N LYS A 31 8.39 -9.56 2.15
CA LYS A 31 8.88 -9.49 3.53
C LYS A 31 7.73 -9.53 4.53
N VAL A 32 6.64 -8.81 4.23
CA VAL A 32 5.47 -8.77 5.10
C VAL A 32 4.66 -10.06 5.00
N LEU A 33 4.44 -10.61 3.80
CA LEU A 33 3.78 -11.91 3.65
C LEU A 33 4.51 -13.03 4.39
N LYS A 34 5.85 -13.02 4.39
CA LYS A 34 6.68 -14.01 5.10
C LYS A 34 6.61 -13.92 6.63
N THR A 35 5.92 -12.92 7.19
CA THR A 35 5.60 -12.91 8.64
C THR A 35 4.60 -14.01 9.00
N ASP A 36 3.82 -14.50 8.03
CA ASP A 36 3.08 -15.76 8.09
C ASP A 36 3.59 -16.73 6.99
N PRO A 37 4.50 -17.65 7.35
CA PRO A 37 5.06 -18.60 6.38
C PRO A 37 4.04 -19.55 5.75
N GLY A 38 2.95 -19.87 6.46
CA GLY A 38 1.91 -20.76 5.97
C GLY A 38 1.10 -20.10 4.87
N LEU A 39 0.66 -18.86 5.12
CA LEU A 39 0.00 -18.02 4.13
C LEU A 39 0.89 -17.77 2.92
N TRP A 40 2.15 -17.36 3.14
CA TRP A 40 3.10 -17.14 2.05
C TRP A 40 3.26 -18.38 1.18
N LYS A 41 3.47 -19.56 1.78
CA LYS A 41 3.61 -20.82 1.04
C LYS A 41 2.38 -21.11 0.18
N HIS A 42 1.18 -20.88 0.71
CA HIS A 42 -0.05 -21.09 -0.03
C HIS A 42 -0.16 -20.14 -1.23
N LEU A 43 0.02 -18.84 -1.02
CA LEU A 43 -0.05 -17.83 -2.09
C LEU A 43 1.04 -18.07 -3.15
N ASP A 44 2.29 -18.30 -2.74
CA ASP A 44 3.39 -18.61 -3.65
C ASP A 44 3.15 -19.90 -4.45
N SER A 45 2.46 -20.89 -3.90
CA SER A 45 2.12 -22.10 -4.64
C SER A 45 0.99 -21.92 -5.67
N THR A 46 0.14 -20.90 -5.50
CA THR A 46 -1.11 -20.73 -6.28
C THR A 46 -1.08 -19.54 -7.23
N LEU A 47 -0.22 -18.55 -6.99
CA LEU A 47 -0.21 -17.27 -7.69
C LEU A 47 1.18 -16.95 -8.26
N ASN A 48 1.20 -16.30 -9.41
CA ASN A 48 2.35 -15.56 -9.91
C ASN A 48 2.16 -14.08 -9.56
N PHE A 49 3.19 -13.45 -9.03
CA PHE A 49 3.16 -12.04 -8.60
C PHE A 49 3.82 -11.17 -9.66
N ASP A 50 3.25 -9.99 -9.89
CA ASP A 50 3.90 -8.95 -10.68
C ASP A 50 5.14 -8.39 -9.93
N ALA A 51 5.98 -7.63 -10.65
CA ALA A 51 7.23 -7.11 -10.10
C ALA A 51 7.04 -6.12 -8.94
N GLY A 52 5.85 -5.53 -8.81
CA GLY A 52 5.55 -4.55 -7.78
C GLY A 52 4.07 -4.24 -7.69
N GLY A 53 3.73 -3.43 -6.70
CA GLY A 53 2.36 -3.04 -6.38
C GLY A 53 2.29 -1.59 -5.91
N SER A 54 1.24 -1.26 -5.16
CA SER A 54 1.09 0.02 -4.47
C SER A 54 1.06 -0.18 -2.95
N ALA A 55 1.36 0.90 -2.24
CA ALA A 55 1.36 0.97 -0.78
C ALA A 55 1.05 2.39 -0.33
N THR A 56 0.67 2.55 0.95
CA THR A 56 0.55 3.87 1.57
C THR A 56 1.93 4.44 1.86
N ARG A 57 2.22 5.64 1.34
CA ARG A 57 3.47 6.36 1.63
C ARG A 57 3.26 7.31 2.80
N LEU A 58 4.08 7.18 3.83
CA LEU A 58 4.06 8.08 4.98
C LEU A 58 4.54 9.49 4.60
N GLY A 59 3.79 10.49 5.04
CA GLY A 59 4.05 11.89 4.72
C GLY A 59 5.33 12.41 5.37
N ARG A 60 5.89 13.49 4.81
CA ARG A 60 7.13 14.13 5.34
C ARG A 60 6.99 14.72 6.74
N HIS A 61 5.77 14.84 7.27
CA HIS A 61 5.51 15.28 8.64
C HIS A 61 5.94 14.23 9.69
N TRP A 62 6.19 12.99 9.28
CA TRP A 62 6.77 11.96 10.14
C TRP A 62 8.30 12.15 10.22
N PRO A 63 8.87 12.52 11.38
CA PRO A 63 10.27 12.96 11.47
C PRO A 63 11.29 11.92 10.98
N HIS A 64 11.05 10.65 11.27
CA HIS A 64 11.97 9.55 10.96
C HIS A 64 11.43 8.56 9.91
N LEU A 65 10.14 8.68 9.58
CA LEU A 65 9.43 7.72 8.72
C LEU A 65 8.94 8.34 7.41
N GLY A 66 9.22 9.62 7.18
CA GLY A 66 8.84 10.30 5.94
C GLY A 66 9.30 9.53 4.70
N GLY A 67 8.37 9.22 3.81
CA GLY A 67 8.63 8.46 2.58
C GLY A 67 8.64 6.93 2.74
N ALA A 68 8.60 6.41 3.96
CA ALA A 68 8.43 4.98 4.19
C ALA A 68 7.08 4.50 3.63
N ARG A 69 7.01 3.22 3.27
CA ARG A 69 5.81 2.60 2.69
C ARG A 69 5.30 1.53 3.64
N ILE A 70 4.02 1.61 3.95
CA ILE A 70 3.33 0.66 4.81
C ILE A 70 2.08 0.14 4.10
N GLY A 71 1.59 -1.01 4.56
CA GLY A 71 0.36 -1.62 4.09
C GLY A 71 -0.89 -0.74 4.37
N PRO A 72 -2.02 -1.05 3.71
CA PRO A 72 -2.23 -2.23 2.89
C PRO A 72 -1.43 -2.18 1.59
N TYR A 73 -0.94 -3.35 1.17
CA TYR A 73 -0.24 -3.51 -0.11
C TYR A 73 -1.20 -4.07 -1.14
N VAL A 74 -1.21 -3.49 -2.33
CA VAL A 74 -2.06 -3.96 -3.44
C VAL A 74 -1.16 -4.37 -4.58
N ILE A 75 -1.30 -5.61 -5.06
CA ILE A 75 -0.47 -6.15 -6.13
C ILE A 75 -1.31 -6.97 -7.10
N ARG A 76 -1.04 -6.80 -8.39
CA ARG A 76 -1.59 -7.68 -9.42
C ARG A 76 -0.94 -9.05 -9.32
N VAL A 77 -1.78 -10.08 -9.36
CA VAL A 77 -1.35 -11.48 -9.39
C VAL A 77 -2.10 -12.21 -10.49
N THR A 78 -1.54 -13.32 -10.97
CA THR A 78 -2.23 -14.24 -11.88
C THR A 78 -2.25 -15.64 -11.28
N SER A 79 -3.32 -16.39 -11.49
CA SER A 79 -3.34 -17.79 -11.05
C SER A 79 -2.27 -18.61 -11.78
N LYS A 80 -1.70 -19.59 -11.08
CA LYS A 80 -0.80 -20.59 -11.68
C LYS A 80 -1.54 -21.71 -12.44
N SER A 81 -2.87 -21.69 -12.43
CA SER A 81 -3.71 -22.59 -13.22
C SER A 81 -3.65 -22.25 -14.71
N ALA A 82 -4.17 -23.15 -15.55
CA ALA A 82 -4.07 -23.04 -17.00
C ALA A 82 -4.74 -21.79 -17.59
N ASP A 83 -5.78 -21.28 -16.94
CA ASP A 83 -6.55 -20.08 -17.30
C ASP A 83 -5.83 -18.77 -16.98
N LYS A 84 -4.82 -18.78 -16.09
CA LYS A 84 -4.02 -17.61 -15.69
C LYS A 84 -4.86 -16.38 -15.29
N THR A 85 -5.97 -16.63 -14.61
CA THR A 85 -6.94 -15.59 -14.23
C THR A 85 -6.26 -14.50 -13.40
N PRO A 86 -6.37 -13.21 -13.78
CA PRO A 86 -5.77 -12.10 -13.05
C PRO A 86 -6.63 -11.65 -11.87
N PHE A 87 -5.97 -11.36 -10.75
CA PHE A 87 -6.60 -10.82 -9.55
C PHE A 87 -5.81 -9.63 -9.02
N GLU A 88 -6.51 -8.77 -8.28
CA GLU A 88 -5.91 -7.87 -7.32
C GLU A 88 -5.78 -8.59 -5.98
N LEU A 89 -4.56 -8.70 -5.46
CA LEU A 89 -4.28 -9.17 -4.11
C LEU A 89 -4.02 -7.97 -3.19
N THR A 90 -4.88 -7.80 -2.19
CA THR A 90 -4.64 -6.82 -1.10
C THR A 90 -4.12 -7.53 0.13
N VAL A 91 -2.97 -7.10 0.64
CA VAL A 91 -2.32 -7.59 1.86
C VAL A 91 -2.58 -6.60 2.99
N HIS A 92 -3.47 -6.97 3.90
CA HIS A 92 -3.78 -6.17 5.08
C HIS A 92 -2.75 -6.45 6.17
N CYS A 93 -2.26 -5.36 6.78
CA CYS A 93 -1.16 -5.40 7.72
C CYS A 93 -1.52 -4.67 9.01
N GLU A 94 -1.05 -5.20 10.13
CA GLU A 94 -0.98 -4.48 11.40
C GLU A 94 0.41 -3.83 11.53
N GLN A 95 0.44 -2.55 11.92
CA GLN A 95 1.68 -1.82 12.13
C GLN A 95 2.14 -1.91 13.59
N VAL A 96 3.44 -2.13 13.78
CA VAL A 96 4.11 -2.10 15.08
C VAL A 96 5.14 -0.99 15.06
N PHE A 97 5.00 -0.02 15.97
CA PHE A 97 5.84 1.16 16.04
C PHE A 97 6.99 0.94 17.02
N TYR A 98 8.22 1.29 16.62
CA TYR A 98 9.41 1.12 17.44
C TYR A 98 10.13 2.45 17.68
N ASP A 99 10.59 2.66 18.90
CA ASP A 99 11.47 3.77 19.26
C ASP A 99 12.93 3.51 18.82
N LYS A 100 13.79 4.51 19.07
CA LYS A 100 15.23 4.47 18.76
C LYS A 100 16.00 3.34 19.46
N ASP A 101 15.49 2.86 20.58
CA ASP A 101 16.10 1.79 21.37
C ASP A 101 15.52 0.42 20.97
N GLY A 102 14.65 0.38 19.95
CA GLY A 102 14.02 -0.83 19.44
C GLY A 102 12.84 -1.32 20.27
N LYS A 103 12.34 -0.53 21.23
CA LYS A 103 11.17 -0.90 22.05
C LYS A 103 9.88 -0.56 21.31
N VAL A 104 8.86 -1.39 21.56
CA VAL A 104 7.52 -1.17 21.00
C VAL A 104 6.87 0.03 21.69
N LEU A 105 6.38 0.98 20.90
CA LEU A 105 5.56 2.09 21.37
C LEU A 105 4.11 1.63 21.44
N PRO A 106 3.50 1.53 22.64
CA PRO A 106 2.14 1.02 22.78
C PRO A 106 1.14 2.02 22.19
N MET A 107 0.21 1.51 21.38
CA MET A 107 -0.92 2.30 20.90
C MET A 107 -1.85 2.65 22.05
N LYS A 108 -2.40 3.87 22.06
CA LYS A 108 -3.36 4.31 23.08
C LYS A 108 -4.76 4.03 22.55
N ASN A 109 -5.50 3.12 23.19
CA ASN A 109 -6.84 2.69 22.75
C ASN A 109 -6.90 2.18 21.29
N GLY A 110 -5.79 1.61 20.77
CA GLY A 110 -5.71 1.16 19.38
C GLY A 110 -5.47 2.29 18.37
N GLU A 111 -5.19 3.51 18.81
CA GLU A 111 -4.91 4.65 17.94
C GLU A 111 -3.43 5.04 17.96
N VAL A 112 -2.94 5.50 16.80
CA VAL A 112 -1.62 6.13 16.67
C VAL A 112 -1.75 7.60 17.07
N THR A 113 -1.06 7.99 18.14
CA THR A 113 -1.04 9.38 18.63
C THR A 113 0.16 10.16 18.10
N ASP A 114 0.10 11.48 18.13
CA ASP A 114 1.24 12.35 17.76
C ASP A 114 2.52 12.05 18.56
N GLU A 115 2.37 11.64 19.83
CA GLU A 115 3.50 11.24 20.67
C GLU A 115 4.18 9.98 20.14
N ILE A 116 3.40 8.99 19.69
CA ILE A 116 3.92 7.78 19.05
C ILE A 116 4.64 8.18 17.75
N ILE A 117 4.02 9.02 16.92
CA ILE A 117 4.60 9.48 15.64
C ILE A 117 5.96 10.15 15.85
N LYS A 118 6.06 11.05 16.84
CA LYS A 118 7.29 11.78 17.14
C LYS A 118 8.43 10.89 17.60
N ASN A 119 8.11 9.83 18.35
CA ASN A 119 9.11 8.93 18.93
C ASN A 119 9.41 7.70 18.08
N THR A 120 8.59 7.42 17.07
CA THR A 120 8.80 6.26 16.19
C THR A 120 9.95 6.52 15.22
N VAL A 121 10.93 5.62 15.20
CA VAL A 121 12.00 5.62 14.19
C VAL A 121 11.88 4.48 13.19
N ARG A 122 11.07 3.45 13.49
CA ARG A 122 10.87 2.28 12.64
C ARG A 122 9.44 1.75 12.77
N VAL A 123 8.84 1.36 11.64
CA VAL A 123 7.60 0.58 11.60
C VAL A 123 7.95 -0.85 11.20
N GLY A 124 7.45 -1.82 11.95
CA GLY A 124 7.38 -3.22 11.52
C GLY A 124 5.95 -3.57 11.16
N GLU A 125 5.77 -4.58 10.33
CA GLU A 125 4.46 -4.97 9.82
C GLU A 125 4.26 -6.46 10.00
N LYS A 126 3.02 -6.86 10.30
CA LYS A 126 2.58 -8.25 10.32
C LYS A 126 1.38 -8.38 9.42
N VAL A 127 1.36 -9.41 8.58
CA VAL A 127 0.17 -9.73 7.79
C VAL A 127 -0.94 -10.20 8.74
N ILE A 128 -2.14 -9.65 8.56
CA ILE A 128 -3.33 -10.05 9.34
C ILE A 128 -4.35 -10.78 8.46
N SER A 129 -4.45 -10.39 7.18
CA SER A 129 -5.32 -11.02 6.20
C SER A 129 -4.90 -10.65 4.79
N VAL A 130 -5.42 -11.41 3.83
CA VAL A 130 -5.35 -11.07 2.42
C VAL A 130 -6.74 -11.13 1.81
N SER A 131 -6.99 -10.32 0.79
CA SER A 131 -8.20 -10.38 -0.02
C SER A 131 -7.85 -10.45 -1.50
N LEU A 132 -8.67 -11.17 -2.26
CA LEU A 132 -8.59 -11.27 -3.71
C LEU A 132 -9.83 -10.65 -4.33
N ALA A 133 -9.64 -9.79 -5.31
CA ALA A 133 -10.69 -9.24 -6.14
C ALA A 133 -10.38 -9.48 -7.62
N PRO A 134 -11.38 -9.58 -8.51
CA PRO A 134 -11.13 -9.58 -9.95
C PRO A 134 -10.31 -8.35 -10.34
N TRP A 135 -9.27 -8.55 -11.15
CA TRP A 135 -8.50 -7.42 -11.66
C TRP A 135 -9.39 -6.55 -12.57
N LYS A 136 -9.51 -5.28 -12.23
CA LYS A 136 -10.15 -4.29 -13.10
C LYS A 136 -9.02 -3.56 -13.81
N GLU A 137 -8.95 -3.69 -15.13
CA GLU A 137 -8.19 -2.73 -15.91
C GLU A 137 -8.85 -1.37 -15.65
N GLU A 138 -8.09 -0.41 -15.14
CA GLU A 138 -8.56 0.97 -15.02
C GLU A 138 -9.04 1.35 -16.43
N ALA A 139 -10.33 1.64 -16.57
CA ALA A 139 -10.83 2.24 -17.79
C ALA A 139 -10.06 3.55 -17.95
N GLU A 140 -9.25 3.66 -18.99
CA GLU A 140 -8.71 4.94 -19.44
C GLU A 140 -9.92 5.82 -19.82
N GLU A 141 -10.45 6.57 -18.85
CA GLU A 141 -11.41 7.67 -19.04
C GLU A 141 -10.68 8.99 -19.32
#